data_AF-A0AAN5BXE2-F1
#
_entry.id   AF-A0AAN5BXE2-F1
#
_cell.length_a   1.000
_cell.length_b   1.000
_cell.length_c   1.000
_cell.angle_alpha   90.00
_cell.angle_beta   90.00
_cell.angle_gamma   90.00
#
_symmetry.space_group_name_H-M   'P 1'
#
loop_
_entity.id
_entity.type
_entity.pdbx_description
1 polymer ?
#
loop_
_entity_poly.entity_id
_entity_poly.type
_entity_poly.pdbx_seq_one_letter_code
_entity_poly.pdbx_strand_id
1 'polypeptide(L)'
;MASASRRITGAPILEVQCWFPRPRVAPLVTNITKGSAWQYDETTDEYYLHLFAPEQPDLNWENPKVRSAVHQIMRYWLDKGVSGFRMDVINMISKDQSFPDAPITDPKAQWQHGAMHYCCGPRLHEYLQELGRVLKEYDAFSVGEMPNVYDPVEIGKAVGFDRGELAMAFQFEIMDIDHGPAGKFSPHKYRMSDLKHIVSKWQDFMYENEGWNALYLENHDQGRTISRFTSAGPEYRATARKMLATFLGLQGGTPFVYQGQEIGLVNVPETWGIEQFRDIETLNYWNEITAAYPNDTELHKVTLQQFRVKSRDNGRTPMQWTSGKFAGFTAAHNGPWIDVNDDYEDWNAASQVGNPNSVFQHWAKVLALRKAHKRLFVYGSYKLIDEANNDLFTYLRVYGSQSALVLANFTGKEVSWVVPAETISILKNGAVLLESYQRHRPVRPDGTIAVMPFESFVMFLDSPNARVGAGGGKL
;
A
#
# COMPACT_ATOMS: atom_id res chain seq x y z
N MET A 1 17.07 -53.18 -19.05
CA MET A 1 15.87 -53.56 -18.28
C MET A 1 14.91 -52.39 -18.30
N ALA A 2 13.79 -52.56 -18.97
CA ALA A 2 12.76 -51.52 -19.10
C ALA A 2 12.04 -51.36 -17.75
N SER A 3 12.22 -50.22 -17.10
CA SER A 3 11.40 -49.79 -15.97
C SER A 3 10.34 -48.85 -16.52
N ALA A 4 9.10 -49.31 -16.51
CA ALA A 4 7.92 -48.58 -16.96
C ALA A 4 7.70 -47.34 -16.08
N SER A 5 7.98 -46.16 -16.61
CA SER A 5 7.43 -44.89 -16.12
C SER A 5 5.92 -44.94 -16.33
N ARG A 6 5.16 -45.07 -15.24
CA ARG A 6 3.71 -44.85 -15.25
C ARG A 6 3.48 -43.36 -15.52
N ARG A 7 3.12 -43.02 -16.76
CA ARG A 7 2.46 -41.75 -17.07
C ARG A 7 1.13 -41.69 -16.32
N ILE A 8 0.99 -40.76 -15.37
CA ILE A 8 -0.32 -40.28 -14.93
C ILE A 8 -0.69 -39.09 -15.83
N THR A 9 -0.72 -39.31 -17.14
CA THR A 9 -1.36 -38.39 -18.08
C THR A 9 -2.86 -38.66 -18.02
N GLY A 10 -3.61 -37.83 -17.30
CA GLY A 10 -5.08 -37.95 -17.22
C GLY A 10 -5.71 -37.55 -15.88
N ALA A 11 -4.94 -37.10 -14.88
CA ALA A 11 -5.51 -36.55 -13.66
C ALA A 11 -5.94 -35.09 -13.91
N PRO A 12 -7.24 -34.74 -13.72
CA PRO A 12 -7.74 -33.37 -13.95
C PRO A 12 -6.99 -32.27 -13.17
N ILE A 13 -6.34 -32.65 -12.07
CA ILE A 13 -5.60 -31.75 -11.17
C ILE A 13 -4.30 -31.24 -11.81
N LEU A 14 -3.67 -32.02 -12.69
CA LEU A 14 -2.41 -31.62 -13.36
C LEU A 14 -2.62 -30.53 -14.42
N GLU A 15 -3.85 -30.30 -14.88
CA GLU A 15 -4.17 -29.21 -15.82
C GLU A 15 -4.40 -27.85 -15.12
N VAL A 16 -4.50 -27.82 -13.79
CA VAL A 16 -4.91 -26.63 -13.01
C VAL A 16 -3.73 -25.74 -12.63
N GLN A 17 -2.58 -26.34 -12.35
CA GLN A 17 -1.36 -25.62 -11.96
C GLN A 17 -0.41 -25.51 -13.15
N CYS A 18 0.54 -24.57 -13.07
CA CYS A 18 1.67 -24.53 -14.00
C CYS A 18 2.62 -25.71 -13.73
N TRP A 19 2.23 -26.90 -14.18
CA TRP A 19 3.10 -28.08 -14.22
C TRP A 19 3.95 -28.03 -15.47
N PHE A 20 5.27 -28.18 -15.29
CA PHE A 20 6.19 -28.11 -16.39
C PHE A 20 6.62 -29.49 -16.86
N PRO A 21 6.49 -29.77 -18.17
CA PRO A 21 7.26 -30.84 -18.75
C PRO A 21 8.73 -30.40 -18.83
N ARG A 22 9.54 -30.81 -17.84
CA ARG A 22 11.00 -31.01 -17.92
C ARG A 22 11.96 -29.80 -18.08
N PRO A 23 11.98 -28.78 -17.22
CA PRO A 23 13.28 -28.26 -16.85
C PRO A 23 13.98 -29.33 -16.00
N ARG A 24 15.07 -29.93 -16.52
CA ARG A 24 15.98 -30.76 -15.68
C ARG A 24 16.64 -29.92 -14.58
N VAL A 25 16.52 -28.60 -14.65
CA VAL A 25 17.06 -27.59 -13.74
C VAL A 25 16.04 -26.46 -13.64
N ALA A 26 15.57 -26.15 -12.44
CA ALA A 26 14.65 -25.03 -12.19
C ALA A 26 15.23 -23.69 -12.69
N PRO A 27 14.44 -22.83 -13.35
CA PRO A 27 14.86 -21.48 -13.69
C PRO A 27 15.37 -20.69 -12.49
N LEU A 28 16.32 -19.77 -12.74
CA LEU A 28 16.98 -18.94 -11.73
C LEU A 28 16.09 -17.79 -11.23
N VAL A 29 14.85 -18.10 -10.83
CA VAL A 29 13.87 -17.13 -10.35
C VAL A 29 13.65 -17.29 -8.85
N THR A 30 13.74 -16.19 -8.11
CA THR A 30 13.45 -16.12 -6.68
C THR A 30 11.95 -15.98 -6.43
N ASN A 31 11.43 -16.66 -5.40
CA ASN A 31 10.07 -16.42 -4.93
C ASN A 31 10.03 -15.21 -3.97
N ILE A 32 8.82 -14.76 -3.66
CA ILE A 32 8.55 -13.60 -2.80
C ILE A 32 8.90 -13.91 -1.34
N THR A 33 8.77 -15.17 -0.90
CA THR A 33 9.11 -15.62 0.46
C THR A 33 10.56 -16.03 0.66
N LYS A 34 11.45 -15.71 -0.29
CA LYS A 34 12.87 -16.12 -0.39
C LYS A 34 13.08 -17.60 -0.71
N GLY A 35 13.99 -17.87 -1.65
CA GLY A 35 14.29 -19.20 -2.20
C GLY A 35 13.91 -19.33 -3.68
N SER A 36 13.91 -20.55 -4.21
CA SER A 36 13.47 -20.81 -5.59
C SER A 36 11.97 -20.59 -5.73
N ALA A 37 11.52 -20.11 -6.90
CA ALA A 37 10.11 -20.11 -7.30
C ALA A 37 9.61 -21.48 -7.81
N TRP A 38 10.44 -22.51 -7.71
CA TRP A 38 10.16 -23.84 -8.23
C TRP A 38 10.35 -24.89 -7.16
N GLN A 39 9.31 -25.69 -6.95
CA GLN A 39 9.34 -26.80 -6.01
C GLN A 39 9.24 -28.12 -6.78
N TYR A 40 10.16 -29.03 -6.48
CA TYR A 40 10.16 -30.38 -7.05
C TYR A 40 9.11 -31.25 -6.35
N ASP A 41 8.36 -32.02 -7.13
CA ASP A 41 7.44 -33.07 -6.67
C ASP A 41 7.95 -34.45 -7.10
N GLU A 42 8.39 -35.23 -6.12
CA GLU A 42 8.89 -36.60 -6.33
C GLU A 42 7.84 -37.54 -6.94
N THR A 43 6.55 -37.25 -6.73
CA THR A 43 5.45 -38.09 -7.20
C THR A 43 5.33 -38.06 -8.72
N THR A 44 5.54 -36.89 -9.31
CA THR A 44 5.41 -36.63 -10.75
C THR A 44 6.75 -36.53 -11.46
N ASP A 45 7.85 -36.39 -10.73
CA ASP A 45 9.20 -36.08 -11.26
C ASP A 45 9.23 -34.77 -12.04
N GLU A 46 8.46 -33.79 -11.56
CA GLU A 46 8.30 -32.46 -12.17
C GLU A 46 8.44 -31.34 -11.13
N TYR A 47 8.66 -30.12 -11.61
CA TYR A 47 8.59 -28.92 -10.78
C TYR A 47 7.27 -28.20 -11.03
N TYR A 48 6.72 -27.59 -9.98
CA TYR A 48 5.62 -26.66 -10.08
C TYR A 48 6.07 -25.25 -9.69
N LEU A 49 5.48 -24.24 -10.32
CA LEU A 49 5.74 -22.83 -10.04
C LEU A 49 4.99 -22.39 -8.77
N HIS A 50 5.69 -21.69 -7.88
CA HIS A 50 5.12 -20.99 -6.73
C HIS A 50 5.86 -19.65 -6.55
N LEU A 51 5.20 -18.54 -6.90
CA LEU A 51 5.77 -17.20 -6.68
C LEU A 51 5.81 -16.83 -5.20
N PHE A 52 5.10 -17.56 -4.34
CA PHE A 52 5.07 -17.40 -2.89
C PHE A 52 5.55 -18.67 -2.17
N ALA A 53 4.89 -19.07 -1.08
CA ALA A 53 5.24 -20.29 -0.36
C ALA A 53 5.04 -21.55 -1.23
N PRO A 54 5.75 -22.66 -0.98
CA PRO A 54 5.57 -23.92 -1.72
C PRO A 54 4.13 -24.45 -1.68
N GLU A 55 3.37 -24.16 -0.64
CA GLU A 55 1.94 -24.51 -0.49
C GLU A 55 1.00 -23.61 -1.31
N GLN A 56 1.54 -22.62 -2.02
CA GLN A 56 0.81 -21.66 -2.86
C GLN A 56 1.20 -21.83 -4.34
N PRO A 57 0.87 -22.98 -4.97
CA PRO A 57 1.16 -23.22 -6.39
C PRO A 57 0.37 -22.26 -7.29
N ASP A 58 1.04 -21.70 -8.28
CA ASP A 58 0.45 -20.77 -9.23
C ASP A 58 -0.57 -21.46 -10.15
N LEU A 59 -1.76 -20.85 -10.27
CA LEU A 59 -2.78 -21.26 -11.24
C LEU A 59 -2.35 -20.95 -12.67
N ASN A 60 -2.60 -21.87 -13.59
CA ASN A 60 -2.31 -21.68 -15.01
C ASN A 60 -3.47 -20.94 -15.72
N TRP A 61 -3.35 -19.63 -15.85
CA TRP A 61 -4.37 -18.80 -16.51
C TRP A 61 -4.43 -18.99 -18.03
N GLU A 62 -3.43 -19.59 -18.67
CA GLU A 62 -3.54 -19.96 -20.09
C GLU A 62 -4.63 -21.02 -20.32
N ASN A 63 -4.92 -21.84 -19.30
CA ASN A 63 -5.97 -22.84 -19.37
C ASN A 63 -7.36 -22.19 -19.22
N PRO A 64 -8.22 -22.20 -20.27
CA PRO A 64 -9.54 -21.59 -20.21
C PRO A 64 -10.47 -22.25 -19.18
N LYS A 65 -10.25 -23.53 -18.82
CA LYS A 65 -11.03 -24.19 -17.76
C LYS A 65 -10.73 -23.58 -16.39
N VAL A 66 -9.47 -23.22 -16.12
CA VAL A 66 -9.04 -22.55 -14.89
C VAL A 66 -9.70 -21.19 -14.79
N ARG A 67 -9.61 -20.36 -15.85
CA ARG A 67 -10.25 -19.04 -15.86
C ARG A 67 -11.77 -19.15 -15.69
N SER A 68 -12.41 -20.08 -16.39
CA SER A 68 -13.84 -20.34 -16.23
C SER A 68 -14.21 -20.73 -14.79
N ALA A 69 -13.39 -21.55 -14.11
CA ALA A 69 -13.61 -21.90 -12.72
C ALA A 69 -13.44 -20.68 -11.78
N VAL A 70 -12.45 -19.83 -12.02
CA VAL A 70 -12.27 -18.56 -11.29
C VAL A 70 -13.49 -17.65 -11.48
N HIS A 71 -14.02 -17.51 -12.70
CA HIS A 71 -15.23 -16.73 -12.95
C HIS A 71 -16.45 -17.29 -12.21
N GLN A 72 -16.56 -18.62 -12.07
CA GLN A 72 -17.62 -19.25 -11.28
C GLN A 72 -17.46 -18.97 -9.78
N ILE A 73 -16.22 -18.96 -9.26
CA ILE A 73 -15.94 -18.58 -7.86
C ILE A 73 -16.35 -17.13 -7.61
N MET A 74 -16.05 -16.21 -8.54
CA MET A 74 -16.49 -14.82 -8.44
C MET A 74 -18.02 -14.72 -8.39
N ARG A 75 -18.72 -15.35 -9.34
CA ARG A 75 -20.20 -15.34 -9.37
C ARG A 75 -20.79 -15.94 -8.11
N TYR A 76 -20.24 -17.05 -7.60
CA TYR A 76 -20.70 -17.64 -6.34
C TYR A 76 -20.72 -16.66 -5.17
N TRP A 77 -19.68 -15.83 -5.03
CA TRP A 77 -19.64 -14.82 -3.96
C TRP A 77 -20.55 -13.63 -4.25
N LEU A 78 -20.64 -13.19 -5.51
CA LEU A 78 -21.53 -12.10 -5.93
C LEU A 78 -23.01 -12.49 -5.75
N ASP A 79 -23.37 -13.73 -6.06
CA ASP A 79 -24.70 -14.32 -5.82
C ASP A 79 -25.04 -14.35 -4.31
N LYS A 80 -24.02 -14.40 -3.43
CA LYS A 80 -24.19 -14.28 -1.98
C LYS A 80 -24.28 -12.84 -1.49
N GLY A 81 -24.11 -11.85 -2.37
CA GLY A 81 -24.27 -10.44 -2.06
C GLY A 81 -23.00 -9.70 -1.64
N VAL A 82 -21.80 -10.22 -1.92
CA VAL A 82 -20.59 -9.38 -1.79
C VAL A 82 -20.63 -8.24 -2.81
N SER A 83 -20.18 -7.04 -2.44
CA SER A 83 -20.25 -5.87 -3.32
C SER A 83 -19.06 -5.71 -4.26
N GLY A 84 -18.08 -6.62 -4.22
CA GLY A 84 -16.86 -6.49 -5.01
C GLY A 84 -15.68 -7.28 -4.46
N PHE A 85 -14.51 -7.08 -5.08
CA PHE A 85 -13.28 -7.81 -4.76
C PHE A 85 -12.05 -6.90 -4.67
N ARG A 86 -11.21 -7.15 -3.66
CA ARG A 86 -9.78 -6.83 -3.71
C ARG A 86 -9.08 -8.05 -4.29
N MET A 87 -8.43 -7.90 -5.43
CA MET A 87 -7.79 -9.01 -6.15
C MET A 87 -6.30 -9.03 -5.80
N ASP A 88 -5.89 -10.08 -5.09
CA ASP A 88 -4.51 -10.32 -4.63
C ASP A 88 -3.56 -10.51 -5.81
N VAL A 89 -2.45 -9.77 -5.81
CA VAL A 89 -1.38 -9.77 -6.85
C VAL A 89 -1.86 -10.03 -8.28
N ILE A 90 -2.97 -9.38 -8.67
CA ILE A 90 -3.68 -9.72 -9.90
C ILE A 90 -2.85 -9.45 -11.15
N ASN A 91 -1.86 -8.57 -11.06
CA ASN A 91 -0.92 -8.32 -12.15
C ASN A 91 0.00 -9.50 -12.46
N MET A 92 0.09 -10.52 -11.58
CA MET A 92 0.99 -11.66 -11.75
C MET A 92 0.35 -12.83 -12.49
N ILE A 93 -0.93 -12.75 -12.90
CA ILE A 93 -1.66 -13.91 -13.44
C ILE A 93 -1.24 -14.33 -14.85
N SER A 94 -0.64 -13.43 -15.62
CA SER A 94 -0.14 -13.72 -16.97
C SER A 94 1.38 -13.89 -16.93
N LYS A 95 1.87 -15.10 -17.24
CA LYS A 95 3.30 -15.41 -17.27
C LYS A 95 3.82 -15.46 -18.70
N ASP A 96 5.08 -15.10 -18.91
CA ASP A 96 5.81 -15.45 -20.12
C ASP A 96 5.88 -16.98 -20.26
N GLN A 97 5.34 -17.50 -21.36
CA GLN A 97 5.22 -18.94 -21.60
C GLN A 97 6.53 -19.63 -21.97
N SER A 98 7.60 -18.87 -22.21
CA SER A 98 8.95 -19.42 -22.37
C SER A 98 9.65 -19.66 -21.04
N PHE A 99 9.14 -19.09 -19.93
CA PHE A 99 9.69 -19.19 -18.57
C PHE A 99 11.21 -19.00 -18.52
N PRO A 100 11.71 -17.86 -19.02
CA PRO A 100 13.14 -17.60 -19.11
C PRO A 100 13.76 -17.41 -17.71
N ASP A 101 15.06 -17.62 -17.64
CA ASP A 101 15.83 -17.22 -16.46
C ASP A 101 15.72 -15.71 -16.23
N ALA A 102 15.71 -15.31 -14.95
CA ALA A 102 15.82 -13.90 -14.60
C ALA A 102 17.27 -13.42 -14.81
N PRO A 103 17.47 -12.16 -15.25
CA PRO A 103 18.81 -11.59 -15.38
C PRO A 103 19.57 -11.64 -14.06
N ILE A 104 20.88 -11.91 -14.11
CA ILE A 104 21.75 -11.88 -12.94
C ILE A 104 22.02 -10.42 -12.56
N THR A 105 21.30 -9.94 -11.54
CA THR A 105 21.45 -8.59 -10.97
C THR A 105 22.24 -8.58 -9.67
N ASP A 106 22.21 -9.68 -8.91
CA ASP A 106 23.06 -9.87 -7.74
C ASP A 106 23.89 -11.15 -7.92
N PRO A 107 25.19 -11.04 -8.24
CA PRO A 107 26.07 -12.19 -8.43
C PRO A 107 26.24 -13.07 -7.17
N LYS A 108 25.83 -12.58 -5.99
CA LYS A 108 25.91 -13.34 -4.73
C LYS A 108 24.63 -14.13 -4.43
N ALA A 109 23.52 -13.78 -5.07
CA ALA A 109 22.25 -14.48 -4.89
C ALA A 109 22.14 -15.67 -5.85
N GLN A 110 21.77 -16.84 -5.31
CA GLN A 110 21.52 -18.03 -6.13
C GLN A 110 20.31 -17.85 -7.05
N TRP A 111 19.26 -17.18 -6.58
CA TRP A 111 18.01 -16.95 -7.29
C TRP A 111 17.81 -15.47 -7.56
N GLN A 112 17.34 -15.11 -8.76
CA GLN A 112 17.25 -13.72 -9.21
C GLN A 112 15.79 -13.23 -9.31
N HIS A 113 15.59 -11.91 -9.21
CA HIS A 113 14.25 -11.31 -9.25
C HIS A 113 13.65 -11.38 -10.66
N GLY A 114 12.52 -12.09 -10.81
CA GLY A 114 11.91 -12.40 -12.10
C GLY A 114 10.65 -11.61 -12.47
N ALA A 115 10.31 -10.51 -11.78
CA ALA A 115 9.03 -9.82 -11.97
C ALA A 115 8.74 -9.37 -13.40
N MET A 116 9.77 -9.08 -14.22
CA MET A 116 9.59 -8.72 -15.62
C MET A 116 8.93 -9.83 -16.47
N HIS A 117 8.95 -11.07 -16.00
CA HIS A 117 8.43 -12.24 -16.72
C HIS A 117 6.98 -12.58 -16.31
N TYR A 118 6.45 -11.97 -15.25
CA TYR A 118 5.12 -12.31 -14.72
C TYR A 118 4.27 -11.13 -14.26
N CYS A 119 4.86 -10.01 -13.82
CA CYS A 119 4.09 -8.80 -13.51
C CYS A 119 3.70 -8.10 -14.80
N CYS A 120 2.40 -7.90 -15.01
CA CYS A 120 1.86 -7.34 -16.24
C CYS A 120 2.28 -8.11 -17.50
N GLY A 121 2.23 -9.44 -17.41
CA GLY A 121 2.55 -10.30 -18.54
C GLY A 121 1.62 -10.12 -19.75
N PRO A 122 1.96 -10.76 -20.88
CA PRO A 122 1.47 -10.41 -22.21
C PRO A 122 -0.05 -10.51 -22.40
N ARG A 123 -0.73 -11.31 -21.58
CA ARG A 123 -2.19 -11.54 -21.65
C ARG A 123 -2.93 -10.98 -20.44
N LEU A 124 -2.28 -10.19 -19.57
CA LEU A 124 -2.91 -9.66 -18.36
C LEU A 124 -4.22 -8.94 -18.69
N HIS A 125 -4.19 -7.97 -19.60
CA HIS A 125 -5.37 -7.16 -19.91
C HIS A 125 -6.49 -7.97 -20.58
N GLU A 126 -6.16 -9.02 -21.35
CA GLU A 126 -7.17 -9.95 -21.85
C GLU A 126 -7.91 -10.63 -20.68
N TYR A 127 -7.17 -11.12 -19.69
CA TYR A 127 -7.73 -11.77 -18.51
C TYR A 127 -8.49 -10.78 -17.62
N LEU A 128 -7.98 -9.57 -17.41
CA LEU A 128 -8.69 -8.54 -16.63
C LEU A 128 -10.01 -8.14 -17.30
N GLN A 129 -10.08 -8.07 -18.63
CA GLN A 129 -11.33 -7.82 -19.35
C GLN A 129 -12.33 -8.98 -19.20
N GLU A 130 -11.86 -10.23 -19.13
CA GLU A 130 -12.74 -11.37 -18.81
C GLU A 130 -13.35 -11.22 -17.40
N LEU A 131 -12.53 -10.85 -16.39
CA LEU A 131 -13.00 -10.60 -15.02
C LEU A 131 -13.94 -9.39 -14.95
N GLY A 132 -13.60 -8.31 -15.66
CA GLY A 132 -14.39 -7.08 -15.71
C GLY A 132 -15.79 -7.27 -16.28
N ARG A 133 -15.98 -8.19 -17.24
CA ARG A 133 -17.32 -8.59 -17.71
C ARG A 133 -18.15 -9.20 -16.58
N VAL A 134 -17.56 -10.06 -15.75
CA VAL A 134 -18.24 -10.63 -14.57
C VAL A 134 -18.57 -9.54 -13.57
N LEU A 135 -17.65 -8.63 -13.27
CA LEU A 135 -17.91 -7.52 -12.33
C LEU A 135 -19.07 -6.63 -12.79
N LYS A 136 -19.12 -6.34 -14.10
CA LYS A 136 -20.17 -5.50 -14.70
C LYS A 136 -21.56 -6.12 -14.62
N GLU A 137 -21.69 -7.46 -14.65
CA GLU A 137 -22.97 -8.15 -14.47
C GLU A 137 -23.65 -7.82 -13.13
N TYR A 138 -22.88 -7.42 -12.11
CA TYR A 138 -23.35 -7.22 -10.73
C TYR A 138 -23.17 -5.78 -10.22
N ASP A 139 -22.69 -4.85 -11.06
CA ASP A 139 -22.26 -3.51 -10.62
C ASP A 139 -21.24 -3.58 -9.46
N ALA A 140 -20.32 -4.54 -9.55
CA ALA A 140 -19.40 -4.88 -8.48
C ALA A 140 -18.15 -3.98 -8.47
N PHE A 141 -17.77 -3.55 -7.27
CA PHE A 141 -16.51 -2.84 -7.02
C PHE A 141 -15.29 -3.74 -7.27
N SER A 142 -14.18 -3.16 -7.73
CA SER A 142 -12.91 -3.89 -7.83
C SER A 142 -11.69 -3.02 -7.53
N VAL A 143 -10.71 -3.61 -6.86
CA VAL A 143 -9.37 -3.06 -6.72
C VAL A 143 -8.34 -4.15 -6.91
N GLY A 144 -7.41 -3.95 -7.84
CA GLY A 144 -6.29 -4.87 -8.06
C GLY A 144 -5.08 -4.50 -7.21
N GLU A 145 -4.41 -5.49 -6.64
CA GLU A 145 -3.07 -5.28 -6.08
C GLU A 145 -2.02 -5.53 -7.16
N MET A 146 -1.17 -4.53 -7.45
CA MET A 146 -0.24 -4.57 -8.58
C MET A 146 1.19 -4.14 -8.17
N PRO A 147 1.92 -4.97 -7.40
CA PRO A 147 3.30 -4.66 -6.99
C PRO A 147 4.29 -4.78 -8.16
N ASN A 148 5.48 -4.19 -8.00
CA ASN A 148 6.57 -4.21 -8.98
C ASN A 148 6.24 -3.57 -10.35
N VAL A 149 5.20 -2.73 -10.42
CA VAL A 149 4.81 -1.99 -11.62
C VAL A 149 4.85 -0.50 -11.30
N TYR A 150 5.80 0.20 -11.92
CA TYR A 150 6.10 1.62 -11.65
C TYR A 150 5.71 2.53 -12.81
N ASP A 151 5.38 1.93 -13.97
CA ASP A 151 4.91 2.64 -15.15
C ASP A 151 3.42 3.00 -14.97
N PRO A 152 3.07 4.29 -14.88
CA PRO A 152 1.69 4.70 -14.74
C PRO A 152 0.83 4.32 -15.96
N VAL A 153 1.41 4.24 -17.17
CA VAL A 153 0.67 3.83 -18.37
C VAL A 153 0.18 2.40 -18.25
N GLU A 154 1.01 1.51 -17.72
CA GLU A 154 0.64 0.10 -17.53
C GLU A 154 -0.46 -0.06 -16.47
N ILE A 155 -0.36 0.63 -15.32
CA ILE A 155 -1.45 0.65 -14.34
C ILE A 155 -2.71 1.30 -14.93
N GLY A 156 -2.56 2.37 -15.71
CA GLY A 156 -3.65 3.07 -16.38
C GLY A 156 -4.46 2.18 -17.30
N LYS A 157 -3.84 1.25 -18.03
CA LYS A 157 -4.57 0.26 -18.86
C LYS A 157 -5.50 -0.63 -18.02
N ALA A 158 -5.11 -0.96 -16.79
CA ALA A 158 -5.89 -1.82 -15.89
C ALA A 158 -7.07 -1.08 -15.23
N VAL A 159 -7.00 0.25 -15.10
CA VAL A 159 -7.97 1.04 -14.32
C VAL A 159 -8.68 2.14 -15.11
N GLY A 160 -8.36 2.28 -16.40
CA GLY A 160 -8.99 3.26 -17.28
C GLY A 160 -10.50 3.03 -17.38
N PHE A 161 -11.27 4.11 -17.28
CA PHE A 161 -12.72 4.05 -17.16
C PHE A 161 -13.43 3.23 -18.26
N ASP A 162 -12.95 3.31 -19.50
CA ASP A 162 -13.55 2.65 -20.68
C ASP A 162 -12.99 1.26 -20.99
N ARG A 163 -11.97 0.81 -20.24
CA ARG A 163 -11.26 -0.46 -20.47
C ARG A 163 -12.07 -1.67 -20.06
N GLY A 164 -13.02 -1.50 -19.13
CA GLY A 164 -13.84 -2.58 -18.60
C GLY A 164 -13.02 -3.65 -17.87
N GLU A 165 -11.94 -3.23 -17.20
CA GLU A 165 -11.04 -4.09 -16.42
C GLU A 165 -11.32 -3.93 -14.92
N LEU A 166 -10.53 -3.13 -14.20
CA LEU A 166 -10.67 -2.87 -12.76
C LEU A 166 -11.08 -1.42 -12.49
N ALA A 167 -11.68 -1.13 -11.33
CA ALA A 167 -12.05 0.25 -10.98
C ALA A 167 -10.85 1.06 -10.45
N MET A 168 -9.87 0.41 -9.83
CA MET A 168 -8.63 1.04 -9.31
C MET A 168 -7.57 -0.02 -9.02
N ALA A 169 -6.35 0.42 -8.71
CA ALA A 169 -5.25 -0.46 -8.33
C ALA A 169 -4.43 0.09 -7.16
N PHE A 170 -3.93 -0.81 -6.32
CA PHE A 170 -2.84 -0.52 -5.39
C PHE A 170 -1.50 -0.64 -6.11
N GLN A 171 -0.86 0.51 -6.31
CA GLN A 171 0.55 0.65 -6.64
C GLN A 171 1.38 0.80 -5.34
N PHE A 172 2.65 0.40 -5.36
CA PHE A 172 3.45 0.22 -4.15
C PHE A 172 4.56 1.26 -3.95
N GLU A 173 4.67 2.29 -4.78
CA GLU A 173 5.83 3.20 -4.79
C GLU A 173 6.07 3.93 -3.47
N ILE A 174 5.00 4.37 -2.79
CA ILE A 174 5.16 4.96 -1.45
C ILE A 174 5.63 3.89 -0.46
N MET A 175 5.15 2.65 -0.60
CA MET A 175 5.53 1.55 0.26
C MET A 175 6.95 1.05 -0.03
N ASP A 176 7.50 1.29 -1.22
CA ASP A 176 8.84 0.88 -1.60
C ASP A 176 9.89 1.99 -1.42
N ILE A 177 9.45 3.21 -1.09
CA ILE A 177 10.27 4.42 -1.08
C ILE A 177 11.49 4.37 -0.14
N ASP A 178 11.43 3.54 0.91
CA ASP A 178 12.49 3.39 1.92
C ASP A 178 13.19 2.01 1.84
N HIS A 179 13.01 1.28 0.74
CA HIS A 179 13.74 0.05 0.45
C HIS A 179 15.15 0.39 -0.03
N GLY A 180 16.16 -0.23 0.59
CA GLY A 180 17.54 -0.07 0.19
C GLY A 180 17.97 -0.97 -0.97
N PRO A 181 19.25 -0.88 -1.37
CA PRO A 181 19.78 -1.58 -2.54
C PRO A 181 19.67 -3.11 -2.47
N ALA A 182 19.60 -3.69 -1.26
CA ALA A 182 19.44 -5.13 -1.05
C ALA A 182 17.95 -5.55 -0.85
N GLY A 183 17.02 -4.66 -1.19
CA GLY A 183 15.58 -4.90 -1.13
C GLY A 183 14.92 -4.41 0.16
N LYS A 184 13.69 -4.89 0.40
CA LYS A 184 12.77 -4.47 1.47
C LYS A 184 13.45 -4.28 2.83
N PHE A 185 14.13 -5.31 3.33
CA PHE A 185 14.76 -5.31 4.65
C PHE A 185 16.17 -4.71 4.69
N SER A 186 16.51 -3.89 3.69
CA SER A 186 17.70 -3.03 3.75
C SER A 186 17.30 -1.57 3.95
N PRO A 187 18.03 -0.81 4.79
CA PRO A 187 17.67 0.56 5.14
C PRO A 187 17.92 1.53 3.97
N HIS A 188 16.98 2.43 3.76
CA HIS A 188 17.14 3.62 2.91
C HIS A 188 16.37 4.78 3.51
N LYS A 189 16.85 6.01 3.29
CA LYS A 189 16.18 7.24 3.69
C LYS A 189 15.67 7.94 2.44
N TYR A 190 14.35 8.01 2.29
CA TYR A 190 13.73 8.78 1.22
C TYR A 190 13.84 10.29 1.47
N ARG A 191 13.72 11.07 0.40
CA ARG A 191 13.63 12.54 0.47
C ARG A 191 12.17 12.96 0.29
N MET A 192 11.79 14.10 0.87
CA MET A 192 10.45 14.67 0.66
C MET A 192 10.12 14.89 -0.83
N SER A 193 11.12 15.21 -1.65
CA SER A 193 10.97 15.29 -3.11
C SER A 193 10.49 13.99 -3.74
N ASP A 194 10.93 12.84 -3.22
CA ASP A 194 10.55 11.52 -3.73
C ASP A 194 9.07 11.25 -3.42
N LEU A 195 8.62 11.55 -2.19
CA LEU A 195 7.21 11.44 -1.81
C LEU A 195 6.33 12.39 -2.64
N LYS A 196 6.75 13.65 -2.82
CA LYS A 196 6.06 14.64 -3.66
C LYS A 196 5.94 14.19 -5.10
N HIS A 197 7.01 13.65 -5.66
CA HIS A 197 7.03 13.14 -7.02
C HIS A 197 6.06 11.98 -7.19
N ILE A 198 6.11 10.97 -6.30
CA ILE A 198 5.22 9.80 -6.37
C ILE A 198 3.75 10.22 -6.27
N VAL A 199 3.39 11.02 -5.25
CA VAL A 199 2.00 11.43 -5.05
C VAL A 199 1.50 12.26 -6.24
N SER A 200 2.30 13.23 -6.72
CA SER A 200 1.89 14.09 -7.83
C SER A 200 1.76 13.30 -9.13
N LYS A 201 2.70 12.40 -9.42
CA LYS A 201 2.63 11.50 -10.57
C LYS A 201 1.29 10.76 -10.62
N TRP A 202 0.87 10.12 -9.52
CA TRP A 202 -0.35 9.33 -9.50
C TRP A 202 -1.62 10.18 -9.45
N GLN A 203 -1.61 11.32 -8.76
CA GLN A 203 -2.75 12.24 -8.74
C GLN A 203 -3.01 12.85 -10.12
N ASP A 204 -1.97 13.34 -10.80
CA ASP A 204 -2.08 13.97 -12.11
C ASP A 204 -2.40 12.93 -13.19
N PHE A 205 -1.65 11.83 -13.23
CA PHE A 205 -1.83 10.80 -14.26
C PHE A 205 -3.25 10.22 -14.26
N MET A 206 -3.77 9.82 -13.10
CA MET A 206 -5.13 9.25 -13.04
C MET A 206 -6.20 10.28 -13.41
N TYR A 207 -6.02 11.54 -13.02
CA TYR A 207 -6.96 12.60 -13.36
C TYR A 207 -6.97 12.90 -14.86
N GLU A 208 -5.80 12.93 -15.50
CA GLU A 208 -5.65 13.22 -16.94
C GLU A 208 -6.05 12.06 -17.85
N ASN A 209 -6.00 10.82 -17.36
CA ASN A 209 -6.23 9.61 -18.14
C ASN A 209 -7.51 8.85 -17.74
N GLU A 210 -8.46 9.53 -17.09
CA GLU A 210 -9.76 8.95 -16.67
C GLU A 210 -9.60 7.65 -15.86
N GLY A 211 -8.54 7.57 -15.05
CA GLY A 211 -8.29 6.50 -14.10
C GLY A 211 -8.76 6.86 -12.69
N TRP A 212 -8.58 5.94 -11.75
CA TRP A 212 -8.94 6.18 -10.36
C TRP A 212 -7.90 5.64 -9.38
N ASN A 213 -7.47 6.51 -8.45
CA ASN A 213 -6.49 6.15 -7.42
C ASN A 213 -7.11 5.32 -6.30
N ALA A 214 -6.42 4.28 -5.84
CA ALA A 214 -6.61 3.68 -4.53
C ALA A 214 -5.62 4.32 -3.54
N LEU A 215 -6.11 5.04 -2.55
CA LEU A 215 -5.29 5.81 -1.60
C LEU A 215 -5.10 4.99 -0.32
N TYR A 216 -3.88 4.58 -0.02
CA TYR A 216 -3.55 3.83 1.20
C TYR A 216 -2.15 4.16 1.71
N LEU A 217 -1.93 3.92 3.00
CA LEU A 217 -0.61 3.98 3.64
C LEU A 217 -0.34 2.78 4.57
N GLU A 218 -1.37 1.99 4.87
CA GLU A 218 -1.28 0.79 5.71
C GLU A 218 -2.16 -0.31 5.10
N ASN A 219 -1.71 -1.55 5.25
CA ASN A 219 -2.48 -2.77 5.06
C ASN A 219 -1.80 -3.89 5.88
N HIS A 220 -2.22 -5.13 5.69
CA HIS A 220 -1.71 -6.28 6.44
C HIS A 220 -0.28 -6.71 6.06
N ASP A 221 0.33 -6.11 5.03
CA ASP A 221 1.68 -6.40 4.54
C ASP A 221 2.66 -5.24 4.75
N GLN A 222 2.22 -4.16 5.41
CA GLN A 222 3.01 -2.94 5.59
C GLN A 222 3.19 -2.61 7.07
N GLY A 223 4.35 -2.02 7.40
CA GLY A 223 4.57 -1.38 8.68
C GLY A 223 3.61 -0.20 8.92
N ARG A 224 3.35 0.11 10.18
CA ARG A 224 2.54 1.26 10.60
C ARG A 224 3.20 2.55 10.15
N THR A 225 2.48 3.36 9.39
CA THR A 225 3.02 4.52 8.67
C THR A 225 3.72 5.51 9.60
N ILE A 226 3.21 5.73 10.82
CA ILE A 226 3.83 6.65 11.77
C ILE A 226 5.25 6.21 12.14
N SER A 227 5.45 4.92 12.39
CA SER A 227 6.74 4.36 12.80
C SER A 227 7.72 4.28 11.64
N ARG A 228 7.20 4.24 10.40
CA ARG A 228 7.99 4.06 9.19
C ARG A 228 8.36 5.38 8.51
N PHE A 229 7.41 6.31 8.38
CA PHE A 229 7.56 7.53 7.58
C PHE A 229 7.51 8.82 8.41
N THR A 230 7.58 8.73 9.73
CA THR A 230 7.69 9.91 10.59
C THR A 230 8.74 9.69 11.66
N SER A 231 9.27 10.79 12.19
CA SER A 231 10.15 10.79 13.36
C SER A 231 9.40 11.06 14.67
N ALA A 232 8.08 10.83 14.71
CA ALA A 232 7.25 11.24 15.83
C ALA A 232 7.52 10.36 17.06
N GLY A 233 7.99 10.97 18.14
CA GLY A 233 8.01 10.36 19.47
C GLY A 233 6.60 10.21 20.06
N PRO A 234 6.47 9.52 21.21
CA PRO A 234 5.19 9.33 21.89
C PRO A 234 4.38 10.63 22.09
N GLU A 235 5.06 11.75 22.37
CA GLU A 235 4.48 13.06 22.60
C GLU A 235 3.81 13.68 21.36
N TYR A 236 4.27 13.30 20.16
CA TYR A 236 3.73 13.78 18.88
C TYR A 236 2.86 12.75 18.17
N ARG A 237 2.70 11.54 18.72
CA ARG A 237 2.01 10.43 18.06
C ARG A 237 0.62 10.81 17.56
N ALA A 238 -0.20 11.42 18.41
CA ALA A 238 -1.54 11.86 18.03
C ALA A 238 -1.50 12.88 16.90
N THR A 239 -0.63 13.89 16.99
CA THR A 239 -0.52 14.97 16.01
C THR A 239 -0.02 14.44 14.66
N ALA A 240 1.03 13.62 14.64
CA ALA A 240 1.56 13.01 13.42
C ALA A 240 0.54 12.08 12.75
N ARG A 241 -0.24 11.32 13.55
CA ARG A 241 -1.33 10.51 13.00
C ARG A 241 -2.45 11.33 12.36
N LYS A 242 -2.82 12.46 12.98
CA LYS A 242 -3.77 13.42 12.38
C LYS A 242 -3.22 14.02 11.08
N MET A 243 -1.93 14.36 11.06
CA MET A 243 -1.27 14.84 9.85
C MET A 243 -1.32 13.82 8.71
N LEU A 244 -0.97 12.55 8.98
CA LEU A 244 -1.04 11.48 7.98
C LEU A 244 -2.48 11.25 7.47
N ALA A 245 -3.48 11.34 8.36
CA ALA A 245 -4.88 11.25 7.99
C ALA A 245 -5.33 12.40 7.07
N THR A 246 -4.94 13.64 7.39
CA THR A 246 -5.20 14.82 6.56
C THR A 246 -4.50 14.71 5.20
N PHE A 247 -3.22 14.31 5.22
CA PHE A 247 -2.40 14.12 4.02
C PHE A 247 -3.04 13.12 3.06
N LEU A 248 -3.46 11.94 3.54
CA LEU A 248 -4.01 10.86 2.73
C LEU A 248 -5.48 11.11 2.32
N GLY A 249 -6.33 11.41 3.30
CA GLY A 249 -7.78 11.35 3.12
C GLY A 249 -8.36 12.45 2.22
N LEU A 250 -7.61 13.53 1.97
CA LEU A 250 -8.08 14.67 1.17
C LEU A 250 -7.49 14.72 -0.25
N GLN A 251 -6.83 13.65 -0.69
CA GLN A 251 -6.40 13.45 -2.09
C GLN A 251 -7.54 12.91 -2.98
N GLY A 252 -7.37 12.94 -4.29
CA GLY A 252 -8.31 12.38 -5.27
C GLY A 252 -8.14 10.85 -5.37
N GLY A 253 -9.25 10.10 -5.40
CA GLY A 253 -9.24 8.64 -5.33
C GLY A 253 -10.00 8.08 -4.13
N THR A 254 -9.99 6.77 -3.92
CA THR A 254 -10.71 6.08 -2.83
C THR A 254 -9.78 5.80 -1.65
N PRO A 255 -10.01 6.38 -0.45
CA PRO A 255 -9.19 6.09 0.73
C PRO A 255 -9.51 4.73 1.34
N PHE A 256 -8.46 3.98 1.65
CA PHE A 256 -8.47 2.76 2.44
C PHE A 256 -7.84 3.05 3.80
N VAL A 257 -8.59 2.75 4.86
CA VAL A 257 -8.13 2.86 6.25
C VAL A 257 -8.00 1.45 6.79
N TYR A 258 -6.81 1.09 7.26
CA TYR A 258 -6.54 -0.25 7.77
C TYR A 258 -6.72 -0.30 9.29
N GLN A 259 -7.16 -1.45 9.82
CA GLN A 259 -7.46 -1.61 11.25
C GLN A 259 -6.29 -1.17 12.14
N GLY A 260 -6.55 -0.24 13.06
CA GLY A 260 -5.55 0.33 13.95
C GLY A 260 -4.95 1.65 13.45
N GLN A 261 -5.03 1.96 12.16
CA GLN A 261 -4.58 3.24 11.61
C GLN A 261 -5.41 4.41 12.16
N GLU A 262 -6.70 4.17 12.36
CA GLU A 262 -7.68 5.13 12.87
C GLU A 262 -7.53 5.43 14.36
N ILE A 263 -6.96 4.50 15.12
CA ILE A 263 -6.60 4.71 16.54
C ILE A 263 -5.11 5.00 16.73
N GLY A 264 -4.34 5.05 15.64
CA GLY A 264 -2.94 5.45 15.68
C GLY A 264 -1.99 4.40 16.25
N LEU A 265 -2.21 3.10 16.01
CA LEU A 265 -1.29 2.02 16.41
C LEU A 265 0.12 2.21 15.84
N VAL A 266 1.14 1.66 16.48
CA VAL A 266 2.55 1.77 16.07
C VAL A 266 3.14 0.39 15.77
N ASN A 267 4.32 0.37 15.16
CA ASN A 267 5.10 -0.86 15.01
C ASN A 267 5.41 -1.49 16.36
N VAL A 268 5.85 -2.75 16.29
CA VAL A 268 6.27 -3.55 17.45
C VAL A 268 7.43 -2.89 18.19
N PRO A 269 7.56 -3.08 19.52
CA PRO A 269 8.58 -2.41 20.32
C PRO A 269 10.00 -2.92 20.02
N GLU A 270 11.01 -2.11 20.37
CA GLU A 270 12.43 -2.49 20.23
C GLU A 270 12.84 -3.72 21.06
N THR A 271 12.03 -4.08 22.05
CA THR A 271 12.23 -5.26 22.90
C THR A 271 11.88 -6.57 22.20
N TRP A 272 11.11 -6.57 21.11
CA TRP A 272 10.81 -7.79 20.35
C TRP A 272 12.05 -8.31 19.64
N GLY A 273 12.47 -9.53 19.99
CA GLY A 273 13.42 -10.33 19.25
C GLY A 273 12.79 -11.00 18.03
N ILE A 274 13.54 -11.90 17.39
CA ILE A 274 13.05 -12.64 16.21
C ILE A 274 11.96 -13.65 16.59
N GLU A 275 11.98 -14.14 17.82
CA GLU A 275 11.07 -15.15 18.36
C GLU A 275 9.62 -14.68 18.54
N GLN A 276 9.36 -13.37 18.47
CA GLN A 276 8.01 -12.78 18.52
C GLN A 276 7.40 -12.62 17.12
N PHE A 277 8.22 -12.63 16.06
CA PHE A 277 7.71 -12.62 14.69
C PHE A 277 7.11 -13.98 14.32
N ARG A 278 6.08 -13.96 13.48
CA ARG A 278 5.33 -15.13 12.99
C ARG A 278 5.36 -15.22 11.47
N ASP A 279 5.62 -14.10 10.82
CA ASP A 279 5.52 -13.98 9.37
C ASP A 279 6.58 -14.80 8.62
N ILE A 280 6.13 -15.61 7.66
CA ILE A 280 7.00 -16.50 6.88
C ILE A 280 8.06 -15.75 6.07
N GLU A 281 7.76 -14.58 5.48
CA GLU A 281 8.74 -13.76 4.75
C GLU A 281 9.85 -13.28 5.70
N THR A 282 9.45 -12.84 6.90
CA THR A 282 10.39 -12.38 7.93
C THR A 282 11.29 -13.52 8.43
N LEU A 283 10.69 -14.66 8.79
CA LEU A 283 11.43 -15.81 9.32
C LEU A 283 12.33 -16.46 8.26
N ASN A 284 11.87 -16.58 7.01
CA ASN A 284 12.70 -17.11 5.92
C ASN A 284 13.89 -16.19 5.63
N TYR A 285 13.66 -14.87 5.57
CA TYR A 285 14.76 -13.91 5.37
C TYR A 285 15.79 -13.98 6.51
N TRP A 286 15.32 -14.10 7.76
CA TRP A 286 16.22 -14.27 8.90
C TRP A 286 17.07 -15.54 8.78
N ASN A 287 16.44 -16.66 8.42
CA ASN A 287 17.14 -17.94 8.25
C ASN A 287 18.17 -17.86 7.11
N GLU A 288 17.84 -17.22 6.00
CA GLU A 288 18.76 -17.02 4.87
C GLU A 288 19.98 -16.17 5.29
N ILE A 289 19.74 -15.01 5.90
CA ILE A 289 20.80 -14.10 6.34
C ILE A 289 21.71 -14.75 7.39
N THR A 290 21.13 -15.40 8.39
CA THR A 290 21.91 -16.04 9.47
C THR A 290 22.67 -17.29 9.00
N ALA A 291 22.16 -18.01 8.00
CA ALA A 291 22.89 -19.12 7.37
C ALA A 291 24.04 -18.62 6.49
N ALA A 292 23.83 -17.55 5.71
CA ALA A 292 24.84 -16.98 4.83
C ALA A 292 25.94 -16.23 5.60
N TYR A 293 25.59 -15.57 6.71
CA TYR A 293 26.47 -14.68 7.48
C TYR A 293 26.44 -14.97 8.99
N PRO A 294 26.73 -16.21 9.45
CA PRO A 294 26.46 -16.64 10.82
C PRO A 294 27.15 -15.83 11.93
N ASN A 295 28.27 -15.16 11.62
CA ASN A 295 29.05 -14.38 12.57
C ASN A 295 28.91 -12.85 12.40
N ASP A 296 28.06 -12.37 11.50
CA ASP A 296 27.88 -10.94 11.24
C ASP A 296 26.80 -10.33 12.15
N THR A 297 27.20 -10.02 13.38
CA THR A 297 26.30 -9.51 14.42
C THR A 297 25.70 -8.15 14.08
N GLU A 298 26.40 -7.30 13.33
CA GLU A 298 25.89 -6.00 12.91
C GLU A 298 24.84 -6.16 11.81
N LEU A 299 25.07 -7.03 10.83
CA LEU A 299 24.06 -7.37 9.82
C LEU A 299 22.79 -7.93 10.46
N HIS A 300 22.93 -8.84 11.43
CA HIS A 300 21.80 -9.39 12.18
C HIS A 300 21.01 -8.30 12.91
N LYS A 301 21.70 -7.38 13.58
CA LYS A 301 21.09 -6.25 14.28
C LYS A 301 20.36 -5.30 13.33
N VAL A 302 20.99 -4.93 12.22
CA VAL A 302 20.36 -4.07 11.19
C VAL A 302 19.14 -4.76 10.58
N THR A 303 19.23 -6.06 10.28
CA THR A 303 18.11 -6.85 9.73
C THR A 303 16.93 -6.89 10.68
N LEU A 304 17.16 -7.22 11.96
CA LEU A 304 16.10 -7.21 12.98
C LEU A 304 15.49 -5.81 13.15
N GLN A 305 16.30 -4.76 13.08
CA GLN A 305 15.78 -3.39 13.09
C GLN A 305 14.89 -3.11 11.88
N GLN A 306 15.25 -3.60 10.69
CA GLN A 306 14.40 -3.45 9.50
C GLN A 306 13.11 -4.26 9.60
N PHE A 307 13.09 -5.41 10.28
CA PHE A 307 11.85 -6.14 10.57
C PHE A 307 10.91 -5.32 11.45
N ARG A 308 11.43 -4.67 12.50
CA ARG A 308 10.66 -3.77 13.36
C ARG A 308 10.13 -2.53 12.62
N VAL A 309 10.65 -2.22 11.42
CA VAL A 309 10.15 -1.12 10.57
C VAL A 309 9.17 -1.61 9.51
N LYS A 310 9.48 -2.74 8.84
CA LYS A 310 8.85 -3.15 7.57
C LYS A 310 8.25 -4.55 7.54
N SER A 311 8.44 -5.36 8.60
CA SER A 311 7.80 -6.67 8.67
C SER A 311 6.29 -6.52 8.60
N ARG A 312 5.63 -7.47 7.94
CA ARG A 312 4.18 -7.55 7.80
C ARG A 312 3.49 -7.73 9.15
N ASP A 313 4.19 -8.33 10.12
CA ASP A 313 3.65 -8.51 11.48
C ASP A 313 3.31 -7.19 12.18
N ASN A 314 3.97 -6.08 11.82
CA ASN A 314 3.59 -4.75 12.31
C ASN A 314 2.16 -4.34 11.94
N GLY A 315 1.65 -4.83 10.80
CA GLY A 315 0.26 -4.68 10.38
C GLY A 315 -0.68 -5.76 10.94
N ARG A 316 -0.17 -6.78 11.64
CA ARG A 316 -0.95 -7.98 12.02
C ARG A 316 -1.06 -8.20 13.53
N THR A 317 -0.40 -7.38 14.35
CA THR A 317 -0.63 -7.42 15.80
C THR A 317 -2.12 -7.25 16.12
N PRO A 318 -2.62 -7.88 17.21
CA PRO A 318 -4.03 -7.87 17.52
C PRO A 318 -4.57 -6.45 17.71
N MET A 319 -5.81 -6.22 17.24
CA MET A 319 -6.47 -4.93 17.41
C MET A 319 -6.63 -4.60 18.90
N GLN A 320 -6.28 -3.36 19.27
CA GLN A 320 -6.31 -2.88 20.65
C GLN A 320 -7.67 -2.28 20.99
N TRP A 321 -8.59 -3.07 21.52
CA TRP A 321 -9.96 -2.63 21.81
C TRP A 321 -10.09 -1.87 23.13
N THR A 322 -9.42 -2.35 24.18
CA THR A 322 -9.50 -1.82 25.55
C THR A 322 -8.14 -1.86 26.24
N SER A 323 -8.03 -1.29 27.44
CA SER A 323 -6.86 -1.43 28.32
C SER A 323 -6.83 -2.73 29.13
N GLY A 324 -7.82 -3.61 28.95
CA GLY A 324 -7.86 -4.92 29.62
C GLY A 324 -6.85 -5.91 29.03
N LYS A 325 -6.64 -7.04 29.70
CA LYS A 325 -5.71 -8.10 29.27
C LYS A 325 -5.82 -8.41 27.76
N PHE A 326 -4.66 -8.49 27.10
CA PHE A 326 -4.55 -8.68 25.64
C PHE A 326 -5.33 -7.65 24.83
N ALA A 327 -5.39 -6.41 25.33
CA ALA A 327 -6.18 -5.31 24.80
C ALA A 327 -7.68 -5.61 24.57
N GLY A 328 -8.25 -6.61 25.26
CA GLY A 328 -9.61 -7.08 25.01
C GLY A 328 -9.81 -7.79 23.67
N PHE A 329 -8.73 -8.17 22.97
CA PHE A 329 -8.80 -8.92 21.71
C PHE A 329 -9.31 -10.35 21.89
N THR A 330 -8.91 -11.01 22.99
CA THR A 330 -9.31 -12.39 23.28
C THR A 330 -9.45 -12.61 24.77
N ALA A 331 -10.39 -13.47 25.15
CA ALA A 331 -10.55 -14.00 26.50
C ALA A 331 -9.79 -15.33 26.71
N ALA A 332 -9.15 -15.87 25.66
CA ALA A 332 -8.45 -17.14 25.73
C ALA A 332 -7.26 -17.07 26.71
N HIS A 333 -7.12 -18.10 27.55
CA HIS A 333 -6.11 -18.13 28.61
C HIS A 333 -4.68 -18.17 28.05
N ASN A 334 -4.48 -18.81 26.89
CA ASN A 334 -3.21 -18.95 26.18
C ASN A 334 -2.83 -17.73 25.33
N GLY A 335 -3.66 -16.68 25.32
CA GLY A 335 -3.37 -15.44 24.60
C GLY A 335 -3.70 -15.45 23.11
N PRO A 336 -3.43 -14.33 22.41
CA PRO A 336 -3.57 -14.23 20.96
C PRO A 336 -2.50 -15.06 20.22
N TRP A 337 -2.70 -15.25 18.91
CA TRP A 337 -1.78 -16.01 18.05
C TRP A 337 -0.42 -15.30 17.82
N ILE A 338 -0.40 -13.97 17.99
CA ILE A 338 0.78 -13.11 18.01
C ILE A 338 0.58 -12.07 19.12
N ASP A 339 1.67 -11.66 19.77
CA ASP A 339 1.63 -10.77 20.93
C ASP A 339 1.00 -9.40 20.60
N VAL A 340 0.38 -8.80 21.63
CA VAL A 340 -0.18 -7.43 21.56
C VAL A 340 0.93 -6.41 21.80
N ASN A 341 0.84 -5.23 21.20
CA ASN A 341 1.76 -4.14 21.50
C ASN A 341 1.61 -3.67 22.94
N ASP A 342 2.71 -3.45 23.66
CA ASP A 342 2.74 -3.10 25.09
C ASP A 342 2.01 -1.79 25.44
N ASP A 343 1.76 -0.93 24.45
CA ASP A 343 1.12 0.38 24.60
C ASP A 343 -0.42 0.34 24.69
N TYR A 344 -1.03 -0.85 24.71
CA TYR A 344 -2.49 -1.01 24.62
C TYR A 344 -3.26 -0.44 25.80
N GLU A 345 -2.62 -0.24 26.96
CA GLU A 345 -3.27 0.40 28.11
C GLU A 345 -3.66 1.86 27.80
N ASP A 346 -2.84 2.56 27.02
CA ASP A 346 -3.05 3.97 26.64
C ASP A 346 -3.67 4.11 25.23
N TRP A 347 -3.22 3.29 24.29
CA TRP A 347 -3.60 3.36 22.88
C TRP A 347 -4.56 2.23 22.52
N ASN A 348 -5.86 2.45 22.74
CA ASN A 348 -6.90 1.48 22.42
C ASN A 348 -8.18 2.17 21.95
N ALA A 349 -9.08 1.42 21.30
CA ALA A 349 -10.33 1.96 20.79
C ALA A 349 -11.17 2.65 21.87
N ALA A 350 -11.25 2.09 23.08
CA ALA A 350 -12.00 2.69 24.18
C ALA A 350 -11.45 4.07 24.62
N SER A 351 -10.14 4.32 24.50
CA SER A 351 -9.55 5.64 24.79
C SER A 351 -9.70 6.66 23.65
N GLN A 352 -9.89 6.18 22.41
CA GLN A 352 -9.98 7.02 21.21
C GLN A 352 -11.43 7.37 20.83
N VAL A 353 -12.36 6.42 20.90
CA VAL A 353 -13.76 6.62 20.48
C VAL A 353 -14.48 7.53 21.48
N GLY A 354 -15.14 8.57 20.97
CA GLY A 354 -15.84 9.57 21.80
C GLY A 354 -14.95 10.69 22.34
N ASN A 355 -13.61 10.57 22.27
CA ASN A 355 -12.71 11.66 22.61
C ASN A 355 -12.58 12.65 21.42
N PRO A 356 -13.01 13.92 21.55
CA PRO A 356 -13.06 14.86 20.43
C PRO A 356 -11.69 15.23 19.83
N ASN A 357 -10.62 14.96 20.59
CA ASN A 357 -9.24 15.26 20.25
C ASN A 357 -8.44 14.00 19.86
N SER A 358 -9.06 12.83 19.75
CA SER A 358 -8.38 11.59 19.39
C SER A 358 -8.00 11.52 17.90
N VAL A 359 -7.17 10.54 17.57
CA VAL A 359 -6.87 10.21 16.16
C VAL A 359 -8.12 9.71 15.44
N PHE A 360 -8.93 8.91 16.13
CA PHE A 360 -10.18 8.36 15.60
C PHE A 360 -11.15 9.47 15.20
N GLN A 361 -11.35 10.45 16.08
CA GLN A 361 -12.25 11.56 15.77
C GLN A 361 -11.72 12.43 14.62
N HIS A 362 -10.40 12.55 14.47
CA HIS A 362 -9.81 13.27 13.35
C HIS A 362 -10.05 12.55 12.02
N TRP A 363 -9.88 11.23 11.97
CA TRP A 363 -10.28 10.44 10.79
C TRP A 363 -11.75 10.59 10.46
N ALA A 364 -12.63 10.54 11.46
CA ALA A 364 -14.06 10.78 11.27
C ALA A 364 -14.33 12.18 10.66
N LYS A 365 -13.62 13.22 11.13
CA LYS A 365 -13.71 14.58 10.56
C LYS A 365 -13.20 14.63 9.12
N VAL A 366 -12.08 13.99 8.79
CA VAL A 366 -11.53 13.91 7.41
C VAL A 366 -12.56 13.27 6.47
N LEU A 367 -13.14 12.13 6.85
CA LEU A 367 -14.11 11.41 6.03
C LEU A 367 -15.44 12.18 5.91
N ALA A 368 -15.91 12.80 7.00
CA ALA A 368 -17.08 13.67 6.97
C ALA A 368 -16.87 14.86 6.03
N LEU A 369 -15.69 15.48 6.07
CA LEU A 369 -15.33 16.59 5.20
C LEU A 369 -15.31 16.17 3.73
N ARG A 370 -14.70 15.03 3.43
CA ARG A 370 -14.73 14.40 2.09
C ARG A 370 -16.16 14.23 1.57
N LYS A 371 -17.07 13.75 2.43
CA LYS A 371 -18.48 13.51 2.08
C LYS A 371 -19.29 14.81 1.94
N ALA A 372 -18.97 15.84 2.72
CA ALA A 372 -19.62 17.14 2.64
C ALA A 372 -19.19 17.92 1.39
N HIS A 373 -17.92 17.82 1.01
CA HIS A 373 -17.34 18.54 -0.15
C HIS A 373 -16.89 17.56 -1.25
N LYS A 374 -17.77 16.65 -1.67
CA LYS A 374 -17.42 15.60 -2.66
C LYS A 374 -16.81 16.15 -3.95
N ARG A 375 -17.41 17.21 -4.50
CA ARG A 375 -16.92 17.85 -5.73
C ARG A 375 -15.45 18.27 -5.60
N LEU A 376 -15.05 18.75 -4.43
CA LEU A 376 -13.69 19.19 -4.17
C LEU A 376 -12.75 18.04 -3.81
N PHE A 377 -13.07 17.25 -2.79
CA PHE A 377 -12.14 16.25 -2.25
C PHE A 377 -12.23 14.88 -2.93
N VAL A 378 -13.30 14.57 -3.66
CA VAL A 378 -13.42 13.32 -4.43
C VAL A 378 -13.03 13.58 -5.88
N TYR A 379 -13.65 14.58 -6.52
CA TYR A 379 -13.55 14.80 -7.97
C TYR A 379 -12.69 16.01 -8.39
N GLY A 380 -12.24 16.85 -7.45
CA GLY A 380 -11.46 18.04 -7.78
C GLY A 380 -10.04 17.68 -8.22
N SER A 381 -9.45 18.50 -9.09
CA SER A 381 -8.07 18.32 -9.50
C SER A 381 -7.11 18.50 -8.32
N TYR A 382 -5.92 17.94 -8.45
CA TYR A 382 -4.80 18.10 -7.54
C TYR A 382 -3.81 19.11 -8.13
N LYS A 383 -3.10 19.84 -7.27
CA LYS A 383 -1.93 20.65 -7.65
C LYS A 383 -0.93 20.68 -6.50
N LEU A 384 0.29 20.20 -6.73
CA LEU A 384 1.37 20.32 -5.76
C LEU A 384 1.75 21.80 -5.57
N ILE A 385 2.07 22.17 -4.34
CA ILE A 385 2.50 23.51 -3.94
C ILE A 385 3.85 23.41 -3.23
N ASP A 386 4.74 24.37 -3.52
CA ASP A 386 6.03 24.50 -2.85
C ASP A 386 6.87 23.21 -2.99
N GLU A 387 7.04 22.74 -4.23
CA GLU A 387 7.70 21.48 -4.56
C GLU A 387 9.10 21.37 -3.94
N ALA A 388 9.87 22.46 -3.96
CA ALA A 388 11.25 22.52 -3.45
C ALA A 388 11.37 22.39 -1.92
N ASN A 389 10.27 22.50 -1.16
CA ASN A 389 10.31 22.40 0.30
C ASN A 389 10.55 20.96 0.77
N ASN A 390 11.55 20.76 1.63
CA ASN A 390 11.94 19.43 2.09
C ASN A 390 11.24 18.97 3.38
N ASP A 391 10.47 19.84 4.04
CA ASP A 391 9.84 19.57 5.33
C ASP A 391 8.31 19.47 5.22
N LEU A 392 7.71 20.23 4.30
CA LEU A 392 6.26 20.35 4.13
C LEU A 392 5.78 19.67 2.86
N PHE A 393 4.65 18.98 2.97
CA PHE A 393 3.84 18.53 1.85
C PHE A 393 2.60 19.41 1.77
N THR A 394 2.48 20.19 0.69
CA THR A 394 1.38 21.13 0.51
C THR A 394 0.77 20.95 -0.87
N TYR A 395 -0.56 20.90 -0.96
CA TYR A 395 -1.26 20.79 -2.23
C TYR A 395 -2.59 21.54 -2.22
N LEU A 396 -3.11 21.84 -3.41
CA LEU A 396 -4.46 22.32 -3.62
C LEU A 396 -5.36 21.19 -4.13
N ARG A 397 -6.61 21.22 -3.69
CA ARG A 397 -7.74 20.61 -4.40
C ARG A 397 -8.58 21.71 -5.02
N VAL A 398 -8.96 21.56 -6.28
CA VAL A 398 -9.71 22.59 -7.03
C VAL A 398 -10.90 21.99 -7.76
N TYR A 399 -12.06 22.62 -7.63
CA TYR A 399 -13.24 22.29 -8.44
C TYR A 399 -14.07 23.54 -8.70
N GLY A 400 -14.12 24.01 -9.95
CA GLY A 400 -14.79 25.26 -10.30
C GLY A 400 -14.18 26.46 -9.55
N SER A 401 -15.00 27.19 -8.79
CA SER A 401 -14.58 28.32 -7.95
C SER A 401 -14.02 27.93 -6.58
N GLN A 402 -14.13 26.65 -6.21
CA GLN A 402 -13.76 26.14 -4.90
C GLN A 402 -12.32 25.63 -4.90
N SER A 403 -11.56 26.08 -3.90
CA SER A 403 -10.18 25.64 -3.68
C SER A 403 -9.97 25.31 -2.20
N ALA A 404 -9.30 24.18 -1.93
CA ALA A 404 -8.82 23.84 -0.59
C ALA A 404 -7.29 23.68 -0.61
N LEU A 405 -6.61 24.45 0.24
CA LEU A 405 -5.19 24.28 0.55
C LEU A 405 -5.05 23.27 1.68
N VAL A 406 -4.35 22.18 1.41
CA VAL A 406 -4.00 21.16 2.40
C VAL A 406 -2.50 21.27 2.66
N LEU A 407 -2.12 21.42 3.93
CA LEU A 407 -0.73 21.45 4.37
C LEU A 407 -0.47 20.37 5.41
N ALA A 408 0.67 19.69 5.29
CA ALA A 408 1.17 18.71 6.25
C ALA A 408 2.66 18.92 6.50
N ASN A 409 3.04 19.19 7.75
CA ASN A 409 4.43 19.16 8.21
C ASN A 409 4.82 17.73 8.54
N PHE A 410 5.82 17.18 7.85
CA PHE A 410 6.29 15.79 8.11
C PHE A 410 7.41 15.72 9.15
N THR A 411 7.73 16.83 9.80
CA THR A 411 8.88 16.94 10.70
C THR A 411 8.47 17.22 12.14
N GLY A 412 9.32 16.79 13.08
CA GLY A 412 9.21 17.11 14.50
C GLY A 412 9.68 18.52 14.89
N LYS A 413 9.87 19.43 13.93
CA LYS A 413 10.34 20.81 14.16
C LYS A 413 9.33 21.82 13.65
N GLU A 414 9.40 23.04 14.21
CA GLU A 414 8.71 24.19 13.62
C GLU A 414 9.36 24.54 12.28
N VAL A 415 8.54 24.78 11.26
CA VAL A 415 8.98 25.21 9.93
C VAL A 415 8.47 26.62 9.67
N SER A 416 9.37 27.52 9.29
CA SER A 416 9.01 28.85 8.80
C SER A 416 8.65 28.75 7.33
N TRP A 417 7.36 28.64 7.03
CA TRP A 417 6.87 28.43 5.67
C TRP A 417 6.74 29.77 4.93
N VAL A 418 7.52 29.96 3.87
CA VAL A 418 7.36 31.10 2.95
C VAL A 418 6.12 30.86 2.11
N VAL A 419 5.07 31.67 2.32
CA VAL A 419 3.77 31.43 1.69
C VAL A 419 3.85 31.69 0.18
N PRO A 420 3.60 30.68 -0.68
CA PRO A 420 3.58 30.88 -2.13
C PRO A 420 2.46 31.84 -2.53
N ALA A 421 2.75 32.75 -3.47
CA ALA A 421 1.83 33.82 -3.88
C ALA A 421 0.43 33.32 -4.25
N GLU A 422 0.35 32.17 -4.92
CA GLU A 422 -0.89 31.53 -5.35
C GLU A 422 -1.77 31.00 -4.20
N THR A 423 -1.22 30.88 -2.98
CA THR A 423 -1.96 30.41 -1.79
C THR A 423 -2.34 31.54 -0.81
N ILE A 424 -1.76 32.73 -0.97
CA ILE A 424 -1.96 33.86 -0.03
C ILE A 424 -3.44 34.22 0.12
N SER A 425 -4.19 34.24 -0.99
CA SER A 425 -5.63 34.58 -0.94
C SER A 425 -6.43 33.56 -0.12
N ILE A 426 -6.13 32.27 -0.28
CA ILE A 426 -6.79 31.19 0.45
C ILE A 426 -6.45 31.29 1.95
N LEU A 427 -5.20 31.59 2.30
CA LEU A 427 -4.80 31.74 3.70
C LEU A 427 -5.40 32.97 4.39
N LYS A 428 -5.54 34.09 3.67
CA LYS A 428 -6.09 35.34 4.24
C LYS A 428 -7.61 35.35 4.31
N ASN A 429 -8.28 34.79 3.31
CA ASN A 429 -9.72 34.92 3.12
C ASN A 429 -10.49 33.60 3.31
N GLY A 430 -9.78 32.47 3.39
CA GLY A 430 -10.40 31.17 3.50
C GLY A 430 -10.85 30.81 4.91
N ALA A 431 -11.81 29.91 5.00
CA ALA A 431 -12.25 29.30 6.24
C ALA A 431 -11.39 28.07 6.58
N VAL A 432 -11.09 27.87 7.87
CA VAL A 432 -10.46 26.63 8.35
C VAL A 432 -11.49 25.51 8.33
N LEU A 433 -11.25 24.46 7.53
CA LEU A 433 -12.11 23.26 7.51
C LEU A 433 -11.64 22.17 8.48
N LEU A 434 -10.33 22.07 8.68
CA LEU A 434 -9.70 21.07 9.53
C LEU A 434 -8.33 21.57 10.00
N GLU A 435 -7.97 21.29 11.24
CA GLU A 435 -6.65 21.60 11.79
C GLU A 435 -6.27 20.61 12.88
N SER A 436 -4.99 20.23 12.96
CA SER A 436 -4.45 19.38 14.03
C SER A 436 -4.09 20.18 15.29
N TYR A 437 -3.90 21.50 15.15
CA TYR A 437 -3.71 22.46 16.23
C TYR A 437 -4.80 23.53 16.17
N GLN A 438 -5.49 23.79 17.29
CA GLN A 438 -6.44 24.90 17.39
C GLN A 438 -5.68 26.19 17.68
N ARG A 439 -5.26 26.91 16.63
CA ARG A 439 -4.44 28.13 16.77
C ARG A 439 -4.65 29.12 15.64
N HIS A 440 -4.36 30.38 15.93
CA HIS A 440 -4.23 31.41 14.91
C HIS A 440 -2.87 31.31 14.19
N ARG A 441 -2.86 31.53 12.88
CA ARG A 441 -1.67 31.40 12.01
C ARG A 441 -1.45 32.69 11.20
N PRO A 442 -1.00 33.77 11.84
CA PRO A 442 -0.83 35.04 11.13
C PRO A 442 0.32 34.94 10.12
N VAL A 443 0.11 35.50 8.92
CA VAL A 443 1.20 35.75 7.97
C VAL A 443 2.07 36.88 8.54
N ARG A 444 3.34 36.57 8.79
CA ARG A 444 4.34 37.52 9.30
C ARG A 444 4.68 38.59 8.24
N PRO A 445 5.27 39.74 8.62
CA PRO A 445 5.64 40.79 7.67
C PRO A 445 6.60 40.35 6.56
N ASP A 446 7.41 39.31 6.82
CA ASP A 446 8.32 38.68 5.85
C ASP A 446 7.62 37.68 4.92
N GLY A 447 6.29 37.55 4.99
CA GLY A 447 5.50 36.64 4.17
C GLY A 447 5.48 35.20 4.66
N THR A 448 5.97 34.91 5.87
CA THR A 448 6.05 33.55 6.41
C THR A 448 4.93 33.19 7.39
N ILE A 449 4.64 31.90 7.55
CA ILE A 449 3.80 31.34 8.62
C ILE A 449 4.63 30.32 9.39
N ALA A 450 4.56 30.34 10.72
CA ALA A 450 5.10 29.27 11.56
C ALA A 450 4.17 28.06 11.55
N VAL A 451 4.70 26.92 11.09
CA VAL A 451 4.02 25.62 11.04
C VAL A 451 4.63 24.72 12.12
N MET A 452 3.83 24.33 13.10
CA MET A 452 4.28 23.56 14.28
C MET A 452 4.70 22.14 13.91
N PRO A 453 5.48 21.43 14.77
CA PRO A 453 5.82 20.03 14.58
C PRO A 453 4.59 19.17 14.23
N PHE A 454 4.66 18.44 13.13
CA PHE A 454 3.56 17.60 12.62
C PHE A 454 2.21 18.32 12.42
N GLU A 455 2.20 19.66 12.31
CA GLU A 455 0.98 20.39 12.05
C GLU A 455 0.40 20.05 10.68
N SER A 456 -0.92 19.89 10.63
CA SER A 456 -1.68 19.85 9.38
C SER A 456 -2.91 20.72 9.49
N PHE A 457 -3.28 21.36 8.38
CA PHE A 457 -4.50 22.15 8.30
C PHE A 457 -5.04 22.21 6.88
N VAL A 458 -6.32 22.57 6.77
CA VAL A 458 -7.06 22.69 5.52
C VAL A 458 -7.77 24.03 5.49
N MET A 459 -7.38 24.89 4.56
CA MET A 459 -8.02 26.20 4.32
C MET A 459 -8.87 26.12 3.05
N PHE A 460 -10.11 26.57 3.12
CA PHE A 460 -11.05 26.55 2.01
C PHE A 460 -11.46 27.95 1.58
N LEU A 461 -11.47 28.19 0.27
CA LEU A 461 -11.95 29.42 -0.32
C LEU A 461 -12.89 29.07 -1.48
N ASP A 462 -14.08 29.68 -1.48
CA ASP A 462 -14.97 29.72 -2.64
C ASP A 462 -14.87 31.12 -3.26
N SER A 463 -14.19 31.23 -4.40
CA SER A 463 -13.96 32.51 -5.08
C SER A 463 -14.57 32.46 -6.49
N PRO A 464 -15.82 32.96 -6.67
CA PRO A 464 -16.50 32.96 -7.97
C PRO A 464 -15.74 33.70 -9.08
N ASN A 465 -14.80 34.57 -8.70
CA ASN A 465 -14.05 35.45 -9.62
C ASN A 465 -12.69 34.88 -10.07
N ALA A 466 -12.27 33.72 -9.58
CA ALA A 466 -11.06 33.05 -10.03
C ALA A 466 -11.34 32.27 -11.32
N ARG A 467 -11.46 32.95 -12.46
CA ARG A 467 -11.37 32.29 -13.77
C ARG A 467 -9.93 31.79 -13.96
N VAL A 468 -9.68 30.54 -13.61
CA VAL A 468 -8.48 29.82 -14.05
C VAL A 468 -8.91 28.96 -15.24
N GLY A 469 -8.19 29.11 -16.36
CA GLY A 469 -8.45 28.39 -17.59
C GLY A 469 -8.34 26.89 -17.40
N ALA A 470 -9.47 26.24 -17.19
CA ALA A 470 -9.60 24.82 -17.41
C ALA A 470 -9.77 24.62 -18.92
N GLY A 471 -8.74 24.06 -19.58
CA GLY A 471 -9.00 23.25 -20.76
C GLY A 471 -10.05 22.23 -20.35
N GLY A 472 -11.17 22.20 -21.09
CA GLY A 472 -12.31 21.39 -20.75
C GLY A 472 -11.95 19.92 -20.75
N GLY A 473 -11.67 19.37 -19.58
CA GLY A 473 -11.85 17.96 -19.29
C GLY A 473 -13.34 17.70 -19.19
N LYS A 474 -13.90 17.02 -20.18
CA LYS A 474 -15.19 16.37 -20.05
C LYS A 474 -14.99 15.17 -19.13
N LEU A 475 -15.76 15.10 -18.04
CA LEU A 475 -16.62 13.97 -17.65
C LEU A 475 -17.45 14.36 -16.44
#